data_AF-A0A382M0I8-F1
#
_entry.id   AF-A0A382M0I8-F1
#
_cell.length_a   1.000
_cell.length_b   1.000
_cell.length_c   1.000
_cell.angle_alpha   90.00
_cell.angle_beta   90.00
_cell.angle_gamma   90.00
#
_symmetry.space_group_name_H-M   'P 1'
#
loop_
_entity.id
_entity.type
_entity.pdbx_description
1 polymer ?
#
loop_
_entity_poly.entity_id
_entity_poly.type
_entity_poly.pdbx_seq_one_letter_code
_entity_poly.pdbx_strand_id
1 'polypeptide(L)'
;MPKDAYTSIRVTKKVRNSLQDYVEACYSDLSINSMLKVHMENLQEGHVRFPKYGFFVCPESQKEKLRNAIKSKPAKKVESSMSLTGSLPSDPYTRTESDTMGSMEVPESALWGASTQRAVLNFPVSGFRMARSFIKALGYIKAGAAEANLELGVIDEKMRDVIVETALLVANGDYDDHFPVDVFQTGSGTSTNMNANEVIANLASKSLGSKVHPNDHVNQGQSSNDVIPSALHLSALLDIEESLCPSL
;
A
#
# COMPACT_ATOMS: atom_id res chain seq x y z
N MET A 1 -9.75 -14.61 -28.89
CA MET A 1 -8.74 -13.52 -29.00
C MET A 1 -7.56 -14.01 -29.83
N PRO A 2 -6.93 -13.17 -30.66
CA PRO A 2 -5.65 -13.49 -31.30
C PRO A 2 -4.62 -13.88 -30.23
N LYS A 3 -3.77 -14.90 -30.49
CA LYS A 3 -2.79 -15.42 -29.51
C LYS A 3 -1.83 -14.36 -28.99
N ASP A 4 -1.61 -13.28 -29.74
CA ASP A 4 -0.65 -12.23 -29.40
C ASP A 4 -1.17 -11.21 -28.36
N ALA A 5 -2.45 -11.30 -28.00
CA ALA A 5 -3.13 -10.35 -27.11
C ALA A 5 -3.19 -10.79 -25.64
N TYR A 6 -2.78 -12.03 -25.32
CA TYR A 6 -2.88 -12.57 -23.96
C TYR A 6 -1.71 -13.47 -23.58
N THR A 7 -1.40 -13.53 -22.29
CA THR A 7 -0.52 -14.53 -21.66
C THR A 7 -1.40 -15.56 -20.96
N SER A 8 -1.05 -16.85 -21.02
CA SER A 8 -1.83 -17.90 -20.36
C SER A 8 -1.00 -18.76 -19.40
N ILE A 9 -1.56 -19.08 -18.23
CA ILE A 9 -0.95 -20.00 -17.25
C ILE A 9 -1.84 -21.24 -17.14
N ARG A 10 -1.23 -22.43 -17.14
CA ARG A 10 -1.95 -23.71 -16.94
C ARG A 10 -2.20 -23.92 -15.46
N VAL A 11 -3.43 -24.25 -15.08
CA VAL A 11 -3.82 -24.45 -13.68
C VAL A 11 -4.30 -25.87 -13.42
N THR A 12 -4.04 -26.38 -12.21
CA THR A 12 -4.51 -27.70 -11.78
C THR A 12 -6.02 -27.69 -11.53
N LYS A 13 -6.66 -28.86 -11.58
CA LYS A 13 -8.12 -29.01 -11.37
C LYS A 13 -8.59 -28.44 -10.01
N LYS A 14 -7.74 -28.54 -8.98
CA LYS A 14 -8.01 -28.03 -7.63
C LYS A 14 -8.03 -26.49 -7.61
N VAL A 15 -7.02 -25.86 -8.22
CA VAL A 15 -6.93 -24.39 -8.33
C VAL A 15 -8.06 -23.83 -9.18
N ARG A 16 -8.38 -24.50 -10.29
CA ARG A 16 -9.51 -24.15 -11.17
C ARG A 16 -10.84 -24.09 -10.40
N ASN A 17 -11.14 -25.12 -9.62
CA ASN A 17 -12.39 -25.18 -8.86
C ASN A 17 -12.43 -24.11 -7.75
N SER A 18 -11.32 -23.89 -7.04
CA SER A 18 -11.25 -22.85 -6.01
C SER A 18 -11.48 -21.43 -6.58
N LEU A 19 -11.00 -21.15 -7.79
CA LEU A 19 -11.24 -19.88 -8.48
C LEU A 19 -12.68 -19.74 -8.95
N GLN A 20 -13.29 -20.84 -9.40
CA GLN A 20 -14.71 -20.91 -9.77
C GLN A 20 -15.60 -20.56 -8.56
N ASP A 21 -15.36 -21.22 -7.42
CA ASP A 21 -16.13 -21.02 -6.20
C ASP A 21 -15.98 -19.58 -5.66
N TYR A 22 -14.77 -19.02 -5.73
CA TYR A 22 -14.51 -17.63 -5.36
C TYR A 22 -15.27 -16.64 -6.26
N VAL A 23 -15.27 -16.88 -7.57
CA VAL A 23 -16.00 -16.06 -8.54
C VAL A 23 -17.50 -16.09 -8.28
N GLU A 24 -18.05 -17.28 -8.02
CA GLU A 24 -19.48 -17.45 -7.73
C GLU A 24 -19.87 -16.82 -6.39
N ALA A 25 -19.01 -16.92 -5.36
CA ALA A 25 -19.26 -16.34 -4.04
C ALA A 25 -19.16 -14.81 -4.01
N CYS A 26 -18.22 -14.22 -4.76
CA CYS A 26 -17.98 -12.78 -4.72
C CYS A 26 -18.85 -11.96 -5.68
N TYR A 27 -19.45 -12.58 -6.72
CA TYR A 27 -20.04 -11.85 -7.84
C TYR A 27 -21.43 -12.36 -8.28
N SER A 28 -22.17 -13.04 -7.39
CA SER A 28 -23.49 -13.61 -7.69
C SER A 28 -24.57 -12.59 -8.10
N ASP A 29 -24.38 -11.30 -7.78
CA ASP A 29 -25.34 -10.24 -8.10
C ASP A 29 -24.70 -9.09 -8.91
N LEU A 30 -25.14 -8.99 -10.17
CA LEU A 30 -25.00 -7.87 -11.14
C LEU A 30 -23.76 -7.77 -12.06
N SER A 31 -24.07 -7.69 -13.37
CA SER A 31 -23.42 -6.93 -14.46
C SER A 31 -21.94 -7.16 -14.84
N ILE A 32 -21.15 -7.92 -14.09
CA ILE A 32 -19.76 -8.29 -14.45
C ILE A 32 -19.71 -9.49 -15.42
N ASN A 33 -20.87 -10.00 -15.85
CA ASN A 33 -21.01 -11.22 -16.64
C ASN A 33 -20.26 -11.25 -17.99
N SER A 34 -20.00 -10.12 -18.65
CA SER A 34 -19.31 -10.13 -19.96
C SER A 34 -17.80 -10.38 -19.84
N MET A 35 -17.14 -9.85 -18.81
CA MET A 35 -15.70 -10.06 -18.56
C MET A 35 -15.45 -11.39 -17.84
N LEU A 36 -16.37 -11.77 -16.94
CA LEU A 36 -16.36 -13.07 -16.29
C LEU A 36 -16.60 -14.22 -17.27
N LYS A 37 -17.47 -14.07 -18.28
CA LYS A 37 -17.69 -15.12 -19.29
C LYS A 37 -16.42 -15.45 -20.08
N VAL A 38 -15.61 -14.44 -20.43
CA VAL A 38 -14.31 -14.66 -21.09
C VAL A 38 -13.34 -15.39 -20.17
N HIS A 39 -13.26 -15.04 -18.88
CA HIS A 39 -12.40 -15.73 -17.93
C HIS A 39 -12.90 -17.16 -17.59
N MET A 40 -14.21 -17.37 -17.52
CA MET A 40 -14.85 -18.67 -17.28
C MET A 40 -14.69 -19.61 -18.48
N GLU A 41 -14.85 -19.12 -19.72
CA GLU A 41 -14.59 -19.90 -20.95
C GLU A 41 -13.12 -20.31 -21.03
N ASN A 42 -12.18 -19.44 -20.62
CA ASN A 42 -10.76 -19.77 -20.57
C ASN A 42 -10.44 -20.84 -19.50
N LEU A 43 -11.09 -20.78 -18.33
CA LEU A 43 -10.92 -21.76 -17.25
C LEU A 43 -11.40 -23.17 -17.62
N GLN A 44 -12.36 -23.32 -18.54
CA GLN A 44 -12.80 -24.63 -19.04
C GLN A 44 -11.69 -25.36 -19.81
N GLU A 45 -10.75 -24.64 -20.43
CA GLU A 45 -9.59 -25.21 -21.15
C GLU A 45 -8.40 -25.52 -20.22
N GLY A 46 -8.52 -25.28 -18.91
CA GLY A 46 -7.43 -25.48 -17.95
C GLY A 46 -6.36 -24.38 -17.97
N HIS A 47 -6.67 -23.22 -18.57
CA HIS A 47 -5.77 -22.08 -18.69
C HIS A 47 -6.42 -20.79 -18.16
N VAL A 48 -5.65 -19.97 -17.43
CA VAL A 48 -6.06 -18.61 -17.09
C VAL A 48 -5.37 -17.65 -18.06
N ARG A 49 -6.14 -16.89 -18.85
CA ARG A 49 -5.63 -15.90 -19.81
C ARG A 49 -5.68 -14.49 -19.23
N PHE A 50 -4.59 -13.76 -19.36
CA PHE A 50 -4.44 -12.35 -18.95
C PHE A 50 -4.15 -11.50 -20.19
N PRO A 51 -4.79 -10.33 -20.38
CA PRO A 51 -4.42 -9.42 -21.46
C PRO A 51 -2.99 -8.92 -21.27
N LYS A 52 -2.26 -8.75 -22.39
CA LYS A 52 -0.82 -8.43 -22.41
C LYS A 52 -0.48 -7.02 -21.91
N TYR A 53 -1.46 -6.11 -21.87
CA TYR A 53 -1.32 -4.75 -21.33
C TYR A 53 -2.56 -4.38 -20.49
N GLY A 54 -2.35 -3.90 -19.27
CA GLY A 54 -3.41 -3.53 -18.33
C GLY A 54 -3.89 -2.08 -18.51
N PHE A 55 -5.20 -1.90 -18.55
CA PHE A 55 -5.98 -1.18 -17.51
C PHE A 55 -7.48 -1.38 -17.80
N PHE A 56 -8.25 -1.58 -16.72
CA PHE A 56 -9.69 -1.80 -16.75
C PHE A 56 -10.43 -0.52 -17.17
N VAL A 57 -11.00 -0.51 -18.37
CA VAL A 57 -11.97 0.54 -18.76
C VAL A 57 -13.34 0.14 -18.24
N CYS A 58 -13.81 0.83 -17.19
CA CYS A 58 -15.19 0.72 -16.71
C CYS A 58 -16.16 1.25 -17.80
N PRO A 59 -17.10 0.44 -18.31
CA PRO A 59 -18.02 0.87 -19.36
C PRO A 59 -18.86 2.08 -18.93
N GLU A 60 -19.18 3.00 -19.86
CA GLU A 60 -19.90 4.24 -19.55
C GLU A 60 -21.27 3.99 -18.87
N SER A 61 -21.96 2.91 -19.26
CA SER A 61 -23.23 2.50 -18.64
C SER A 61 -23.11 2.12 -17.15
N GLN A 62 -21.92 1.70 -16.70
CA GLN A 62 -21.61 1.37 -15.31
C GLN A 62 -21.25 2.63 -14.52
N LYS A 63 -20.51 3.58 -15.13
CA LYS A 63 -20.22 4.89 -14.53
C LYS A 63 -21.50 5.68 -14.23
N GLU A 64 -22.50 5.59 -15.11
CA GLU A 64 -23.80 6.24 -14.92
C GLU A 64 -24.62 5.64 -13.77
N LYS A 65 -24.62 4.31 -13.64
CA LYS A 65 -25.30 3.61 -12.54
C LYS A 65 -24.65 3.90 -11.18
N LEU A 66 -23.31 3.93 -11.12
CA LEU A 66 -22.57 4.27 -9.91
C LEU A 66 -22.83 5.71 -9.46
N ARG A 67 -22.90 6.66 -10.40
CA ARG A 67 -23.26 8.06 -10.12
C ARG A 67 -24.67 8.21 -9.54
N ASN A 68 -25.62 7.39 -10.00
CA ASN A 68 -26.99 7.41 -9.49
C ASN A 68 -27.13 6.71 -8.11
N ALA A 69 -26.32 5.69 -7.84
CA ALA A 69 -26.29 5.01 -6.55
C ALA A 69 -25.69 5.90 -5.44
N ILE A 70 -24.61 6.62 -5.73
CA ILE A 70 -23.96 7.55 -4.80
C ILE A 70 -24.90 8.72 -4.42
N LYS A 71 -25.75 9.15 -5.34
CA LYS A 71 -26.72 10.24 -5.11
C LYS A 71 -27.95 9.81 -4.29
N SER A 72 -28.19 8.52 -4.05
CA SER A 72 -29.48 8.01 -3.57
C SER A 72 -29.51 7.34 -2.19
N LYS A 73 -28.40 7.24 -1.44
CA LYS A 73 -28.45 6.66 -0.08
C LYS A 73 -27.58 7.38 0.96
N PRO A 74 -28.09 7.63 2.18
CA PRO A 74 -27.26 7.93 3.34
C PRO A 74 -26.67 6.64 3.94
N ALA A 75 -25.47 6.75 4.51
CA ALA A 75 -24.69 5.63 5.03
C ALA A 75 -25.33 4.96 6.26
N LYS A 76 -25.40 3.62 6.27
CA LYS A 76 -25.69 2.82 7.48
C LYS A 76 -24.38 2.25 8.04
N LYS A 77 -24.21 2.37 9.36
CA LYS A 77 -23.16 1.70 10.14
C LYS A 77 -23.38 0.19 10.14
N VAL A 78 -22.31 -0.57 9.95
CA VAL A 78 -22.25 -2.02 10.13
C VAL A 78 -21.17 -2.30 11.17
N GLU A 79 -21.55 -2.93 12.28
CA GLU A 79 -20.64 -3.53 13.24
C GLU A 79 -20.18 -4.89 12.72
N SER A 80 -18.91 -5.24 12.90
CA SER A 80 -18.48 -6.64 12.78
C SER A 80 -17.48 -7.02 13.86
N SER A 81 -17.77 -8.18 14.47
CA SER A 81 -16.94 -8.90 15.41
C SER A 81 -16.38 -10.15 14.73
N MET A 82 -15.07 -10.24 14.57
CA MET A 82 -14.22 -11.34 15.06
C MET A 82 -12.80 -11.17 14.52
N SER A 83 -11.87 -11.47 15.42
CA SER A 83 -10.48 -11.07 15.44
C SER A 83 -9.57 -12.15 14.85
N LEU A 84 -8.70 -11.73 13.92
CA LEU A 84 -7.40 -12.32 13.61
C LEU A 84 -6.45 -11.16 13.30
N THR A 85 -6.17 -10.33 14.30
CA THR A 85 -5.32 -9.14 14.18
C THR A 85 -3.88 -9.45 14.57
N GLY A 86 -2.93 -9.06 13.72
CA GLY A 86 -1.70 -8.47 14.22
C GLY A 86 -2.09 -7.17 14.92
N SER A 87 -2.41 -7.27 16.22
CA SER A 87 -3.00 -6.17 16.99
C SER A 87 -2.14 -4.93 16.88
N LEU A 88 -2.80 -3.79 16.64
CA LEU A 88 -2.23 -2.48 16.91
C LEU A 88 -1.69 -2.48 18.35
N PRO A 89 -0.58 -1.78 18.64
CA PRO A 89 -0.16 -1.57 20.02
C PRO A 89 -1.32 -0.98 20.81
N SER A 90 -1.83 -1.72 21.80
CA SER A 90 -2.82 -1.21 22.74
C SER A 90 -2.07 -0.37 23.78
N ASP A 91 -1.60 0.79 23.37
CA ASP A 91 -1.00 1.75 24.29
C ASP A 91 -2.13 2.48 25.04
N PRO A 92 -2.21 2.39 26.38
CA PRO A 92 -3.17 3.17 27.16
C PRO A 92 -2.89 4.68 27.10
N TYR A 93 -1.71 5.09 26.60
CA TYR A 93 -1.32 6.48 26.46
C TYR A 93 -1.34 6.92 24.99
N THR A 94 -1.83 8.14 24.77
CA THR A 94 -1.88 8.78 23.45
C THR A 94 -1.21 10.14 23.49
N ARG A 95 -0.62 10.51 22.36
CA ARG A 95 -0.16 11.87 22.06
C ARG A 95 -1.03 12.48 20.97
N THR A 96 -1.24 13.78 21.06
CA THR A 96 -1.96 14.52 20.03
C THR A 96 -1.00 14.95 18.93
N GLU A 97 -1.25 14.50 17.70
CA GLU A 97 -0.63 15.01 16.48
C GLU A 97 -1.60 15.89 15.71
N SER A 98 -1.10 16.63 14.72
CA SER A 98 -1.97 17.40 13.83
C SER A 98 -1.50 17.29 12.39
N ASP A 99 -2.46 17.16 11.49
CA ASP A 99 -2.28 17.30 10.05
C ASP A 99 -3.19 18.44 9.54
N THR A 100 -3.30 18.61 8.22
CA THR A 100 -4.14 19.64 7.59
C THR A 100 -5.64 19.44 7.83
N MET A 101 -6.06 18.24 8.24
CA MET A 101 -7.45 17.89 8.55
C MET A 101 -7.74 17.93 10.06
N GLY A 102 -6.78 18.39 10.89
CA GLY A 102 -6.97 18.66 12.32
C GLY A 102 -6.17 17.74 13.23
N SER A 103 -6.52 17.76 14.52
CA SER A 103 -5.86 16.96 15.56
C SER A 103 -6.25 15.49 15.49
N MET A 104 -5.31 14.61 15.86
CA MET A 104 -5.49 13.16 15.90
C MET A 104 -4.78 12.58 17.12
N GLU A 105 -5.47 11.73 17.87
CA GLU A 105 -4.88 10.95 18.96
C GLU A 105 -4.14 9.75 18.39
N VAL A 106 -2.82 9.69 18.65
CA VAL A 106 -1.92 8.64 18.17
C VAL A 106 -1.33 7.92 19.39
N PRO A 107 -1.19 6.58 19.38
CA PRO A 107 -0.53 5.85 20.46
C PRO A 107 0.84 6.45 20.79
N GLU A 108 1.18 6.58 22.08
CA GLU A 108 2.45 7.19 22.49
C GLU A 108 3.66 6.40 21.98
N SER A 109 3.57 5.07 22.01
CA SER A 109 4.59 4.15 21.49
C SER A 109 4.73 4.16 19.96
N ALA A 110 3.76 4.73 19.22
CA ALA A 110 3.83 4.73 17.76
C ALA A 110 4.86 5.75 17.24
N LEU A 111 5.61 5.38 16.20
CA LEU A 111 6.49 6.30 15.49
C LEU A 111 5.79 7.08 14.37
N TRP A 112 4.60 6.64 13.93
CA TRP A 112 3.83 7.31 12.87
C TRP A 112 3.03 8.51 13.38
N GLY A 113 2.52 9.36 12.49
CA GLY A 113 1.84 10.61 12.81
C GLY A 113 0.33 10.60 12.57
N ALA A 114 -0.26 11.79 12.51
CA ALA A 114 -1.70 11.98 12.33
C ALA A 114 -2.21 11.36 11.02
N SER A 115 -1.46 11.46 9.92
CA SER A 115 -1.91 10.99 8.61
C SER A 115 -2.03 9.47 8.58
N THR A 116 -1.04 8.78 9.14
CA THR A 116 -1.05 7.32 9.26
C THR A 116 -2.13 6.86 10.21
N GLN A 117 -2.27 7.50 11.37
CA GLN A 117 -3.31 7.13 12.33
C GLN A 117 -4.71 7.27 11.72
N ARG A 118 -4.94 8.35 10.96
CA ARG A 118 -6.18 8.55 10.21
C ARG A 118 -6.41 7.45 9.18
N ALA A 119 -5.37 7.01 8.48
CA ALA A 119 -5.46 5.89 7.54
C ALA A 119 -5.80 4.57 8.24
N VAL A 120 -5.17 4.28 9.39
CA VAL A 120 -5.49 3.09 10.21
C VAL A 120 -6.97 3.06 10.59
N LEU A 121 -7.54 4.20 10.97
CA LEU A 121 -8.96 4.30 11.32
C LEU A 121 -9.90 4.26 10.12
N ASN A 122 -9.46 4.74 8.96
CA ASN A 122 -10.27 4.81 7.74
C ASN A 122 -10.29 3.51 6.92
N PHE A 123 -9.24 2.69 7.02
CA PHE A 123 -9.06 1.49 6.19
C PHE A 123 -8.91 0.18 7.00
N PRO A 124 -9.78 -0.13 7.99
CA PRO A 124 -9.73 -1.42 8.71
C PRO A 124 -10.42 -2.52 7.87
N VAL A 125 -9.85 -2.86 6.71
CA VAL A 125 -10.52 -3.72 5.72
C VAL A 125 -10.20 -5.20 5.93
N SER A 126 -8.92 -5.55 6.08
CA SER A 126 -8.45 -6.94 6.06
C SER A 126 -7.50 -7.32 7.18
N GLY A 127 -6.80 -6.33 7.74
CA GLY A 127 -5.68 -6.55 8.67
C GLY A 127 -4.36 -6.93 7.98
N PHE A 128 -4.33 -7.07 6.65
CA PHE A 128 -3.09 -7.29 5.91
C PHE A 128 -2.30 -6.00 5.81
N ARG A 129 -1.01 -6.06 6.15
CA ARG A 129 -0.06 -4.95 5.99
C ARG A 129 0.72 -5.10 4.69
N MET A 130 1.34 -4.01 4.24
CA MET A 130 2.26 -4.04 3.10
C MET A 130 3.36 -5.10 3.32
N ALA A 131 3.72 -5.82 2.26
CA ALA A 131 4.78 -6.82 2.32
C ALA A 131 6.10 -6.18 2.79
N ARG A 132 6.91 -6.95 3.51
CA ARG A 132 8.19 -6.45 4.04
C ARG A 132 9.05 -5.86 2.92
N SER A 133 9.24 -6.58 1.82
CA SER A 133 10.05 -6.12 0.68
C SER A 133 9.61 -4.74 0.16
N PHE A 134 8.33 -4.41 0.26
CA PHE A 134 7.79 -3.10 -0.05
C PHE A 134 8.23 -2.01 0.95
N ILE A 135 8.16 -2.29 2.25
CA ILE A 135 8.65 -1.38 3.30
C ILE A 135 10.16 -1.18 3.17
N LYS A 136 10.92 -2.26 2.87
CA LYS A 136 12.35 -2.21 2.56
C LYS A 136 12.64 -1.24 1.40
N ALA A 137 11.91 -1.40 0.31
CA ALA A 137 12.04 -0.54 -0.86
C ALA A 137 11.74 0.93 -0.54
N LEU A 138 10.72 1.22 0.27
CA LEU A 138 10.44 2.59 0.73
C LEU A 138 11.62 3.17 1.52
N GLY A 139 12.20 2.42 2.45
CA GLY A 139 13.39 2.85 3.18
C GLY A 139 14.54 3.24 2.25
N TYR A 140 14.86 2.40 1.25
CA TYR A 140 15.89 2.73 0.25
C TYR A 140 15.54 3.95 -0.59
N ILE A 141 14.29 4.11 -1.00
CA ILE A 141 13.86 5.28 -1.78
C ILE A 141 14.03 6.56 -0.95
N LYS A 142 13.66 6.55 0.33
CA LYS A 142 13.81 7.73 1.20
C LYS A 142 15.28 8.05 1.48
N ALA A 143 16.13 7.04 1.66
CA ALA A 143 17.58 7.24 1.77
C ALA A 143 18.16 7.86 0.49
N GLY A 144 17.84 7.28 -0.68
CA GLY A 144 18.31 7.80 -1.98
C GLY A 144 17.80 9.21 -2.29
N ALA A 145 16.56 9.53 -1.92
CA ALA A 145 16.02 10.88 -2.07
C ALA A 145 16.73 11.90 -1.16
N ALA A 146 17.11 11.51 0.06
CA ALA A 146 17.87 12.38 0.95
C ALA A 146 19.29 12.66 0.41
N GLU A 147 19.98 11.64 -0.12
CA GLU A 147 21.27 11.82 -0.80
C GLU A 147 21.15 12.79 -1.99
N ALA A 148 20.16 12.58 -2.87
CA ALA A 148 19.92 13.48 -4.00
C ALA A 148 19.59 14.92 -3.57
N ASN A 149 18.81 15.08 -2.50
CA ASN A 149 18.45 16.41 -1.98
C ASN A 149 19.65 17.14 -1.35
N LEU A 150 20.64 16.42 -0.79
CA LEU A 150 21.90 17.02 -0.36
C LEU A 150 22.71 17.51 -1.56
N GLU A 151 22.86 16.69 -2.62
CA GLU A 151 23.57 17.07 -3.84
C GLU A 151 22.95 18.31 -4.51
N LEU A 152 21.63 18.45 -4.42
CA LEU A 152 20.88 19.61 -4.93
C LEU A 152 20.89 20.82 -3.99
N GLY A 153 21.47 20.70 -2.79
CA GLY A 153 21.52 21.78 -1.79
C GLY A 153 20.17 22.12 -1.15
N VAL A 154 19.22 21.17 -1.17
CA VAL A 154 17.87 21.33 -0.60
C VAL A 154 17.86 21.07 0.90
N ILE A 155 18.73 20.16 1.37
CA ILE A 155 18.95 19.86 2.79
C ILE A 155 20.45 19.92 3.10
N ASP A 156 20.79 20.12 4.38
CA ASP A 156 22.19 20.09 4.83
C ASP A 156 22.69 18.67 5.12
N GLU A 157 24.00 18.53 5.31
CA GLU A 157 24.66 17.23 5.57
C GLU A 157 24.08 16.55 6.82
N LYS A 158 23.81 17.30 7.89
CA LYS A 158 23.29 16.72 9.15
C LYS A 158 21.89 16.15 8.96
N MET A 159 21.02 16.88 8.26
CA MET A 159 19.66 16.45 7.92
C MET A 159 19.70 15.22 7.01
N ARG A 160 20.58 15.21 6.01
CA ARG A 160 20.80 14.05 5.14
C ARG A 160 21.20 12.84 5.98
N ASP A 161 22.23 12.97 6.82
CA ASP A 161 22.80 11.88 7.60
C ASP A 161 21.73 11.18 8.46
N VAL A 162 20.93 11.96 9.20
CA VAL A 162 19.88 11.39 10.06
C VAL A 162 18.72 10.78 9.26
N ILE A 163 18.35 11.34 8.11
CA ILE A 163 17.29 10.77 7.27
C ILE A 163 17.77 9.47 6.63
N VAL A 164 19.00 9.44 6.10
CA VAL A 164 19.58 8.24 5.49
C VAL A 164 19.72 7.14 6.54
N GLU A 165 20.30 7.43 7.70
CA GLU A 165 20.46 6.46 8.78
C GLU A 165 19.11 5.84 9.16
N THR A 166 18.12 6.67 9.47
CA THR A 166 16.81 6.18 9.94
C THR A 166 15.98 5.50 8.85
N ALA A 167 16.09 5.95 7.61
CA ALA A 167 15.50 5.27 6.45
C ALA A 167 16.12 3.89 6.22
N LEU A 168 17.42 3.73 6.47
CA LEU A 168 18.09 2.42 6.40
C LEU A 168 17.70 1.50 7.56
N LEU A 169 17.45 2.01 8.77
CA LEU A 169 16.88 1.19 9.85
C LEU A 169 15.48 0.65 9.48
N VAL A 170 14.65 1.49 8.86
CA VAL A 170 13.38 1.03 8.26
C VAL A 170 13.63 -0.01 7.17
N ALA A 171 14.61 0.20 6.29
CA ALA A 171 14.97 -0.75 5.25
C ALA A 171 15.51 -2.09 5.80
N ASN A 172 16.09 -2.08 7.01
CA ASN A 172 16.58 -3.26 7.72
C ASN A 172 15.51 -3.99 8.52
N GLY A 173 14.32 -3.39 8.68
CA GLY A 173 13.15 -4.03 9.28
C GLY A 173 13.06 -3.83 10.78
N ASP A 174 13.90 -2.95 11.34
CA ASP A 174 13.98 -2.70 12.78
C ASP A 174 12.67 -2.09 13.33
N TYR A 175 11.83 -1.55 12.45
CA TYR A 175 10.63 -0.79 12.79
C TYR A 175 9.38 -1.25 12.00
N ASP A 176 9.34 -2.50 11.53
CA ASP A 176 8.22 -3.01 10.72
C ASP A 176 6.86 -2.94 11.46
N ASP A 177 6.86 -3.02 12.79
CA ASP A 177 5.65 -2.86 13.62
C ASP A 177 5.05 -1.44 13.56
N HIS A 178 5.81 -0.46 13.07
CA HIS A 178 5.36 0.92 12.88
C HIS A 178 4.74 1.18 11.51
N PHE A 179 4.43 0.13 10.74
CA PHE A 179 3.73 0.21 9.46
C PHE A 179 2.34 -0.47 9.52
N PRO A 180 1.37 0.09 10.27
CA PRO A 180 0.09 -0.57 10.53
C PRO A 180 -0.93 -0.45 9.39
N VAL A 181 -0.65 0.34 8.34
CA VAL A 181 -1.63 0.63 7.28
C VAL A 181 -2.00 -0.62 6.50
N ASP A 182 -3.29 -0.82 6.30
CA ASP A 182 -3.83 -1.94 5.53
C ASP A 182 -3.47 -1.82 4.04
N VAL A 183 -3.22 -2.95 3.37
CA VAL A 183 -2.99 -2.99 1.92
C VAL A 183 -4.16 -2.36 1.16
N PHE A 184 -5.40 -2.55 1.65
CA PHE A 184 -6.61 -1.99 1.04
C PHE A 184 -6.86 -0.53 1.45
N GLN A 185 -5.88 0.33 1.15
CA GLN A 185 -5.93 1.78 1.34
C GLN A 185 -6.28 2.52 0.03
N THR A 186 -5.97 3.82 -0.06
CA THR A 186 -6.08 4.57 -1.31
C THR A 186 -5.26 3.92 -2.43
N GLY A 187 -5.80 3.88 -3.66
CA GLY A 187 -5.13 3.21 -4.79
C GLY A 187 -3.79 3.83 -5.22
N SER A 188 -3.50 5.06 -4.78
CA SER A 188 -2.21 5.73 -4.96
C SER A 188 -1.15 5.31 -3.94
N GLY A 189 -1.51 4.55 -2.89
CA GLY A 189 -0.61 4.20 -1.78
C GLY A 189 -0.16 5.39 -0.93
N THR A 190 -0.89 6.52 -0.98
CA THR A 190 -0.49 7.76 -0.28
C THR A 190 -0.36 7.57 1.22
N SER A 191 -1.25 6.79 1.85
CA SER A 191 -1.18 6.51 3.29
C SER A 191 0.10 5.77 3.68
N THR A 192 0.53 4.79 2.90
CA THR A 192 1.80 4.07 3.12
C THR A 192 3.03 4.96 2.89
N ASN A 193 3.01 5.81 1.85
CA ASN A 193 4.09 6.77 1.66
C ASN A 193 4.21 7.73 2.86
N MET A 194 3.08 8.25 3.33
CA MET A 194 3.05 9.10 4.52
C MET A 194 3.47 8.37 5.78
N ASN A 195 3.14 7.07 5.92
CA ASN A 195 3.60 6.26 7.02
C ASN A 195 5.12 6.16 7.06
N ALA A 196 5.78 5.90 5.94
CA ALA A 196 7.24 5.91 5.86
C ALA A 196 7.80 7.29 6.23
N ASN A 197 7.22 8.36 5.67
CA ASN A 197 7.66 9.73 5.93
C ASN A 197 7.56 10.09 7.42
N GLU A 198 6.45 9.77 8.08
CA GLU A 198 6.21 10.09 9.49
C GLU A 198 7.11 9.28 10.42
N VAL A 199 7.30 7.98 10.17
CA VAL A 199 8.19 7.12 10.98
C VAL A 199 9.64 7.59 10.87
N ILE A 200 10.14 7.81 9.64
CA ILE A 200 11.50 8.29 9.41
C ILE A 200 11.70 9.68 10.01
N ALA A 201 10.75 10.61 9.82
CA ALA A 201 10.82 11.94 10.40
C ALA A 201 10.86 11.91 11.93
N ASN A 202 10.09 11.04 12.57
CA ASN A 202 10.09 10.89 14.03
C ASN A 202 11.45 10.41 14.54
N LEU A 203 12.00 9.36 13.92
CA LEU A 203 13.32 8.82 14.27
C LEU A 203 14.43 9.85 14.01
N ALA A 204 14.41 10.49 12.85
CA ALA A 204 15.41 11.49 12.47
C ALA A 204 15.35 12.71 13.40
N SER A 205 14.14 13.13 13.81
CA SER A 205 13.99 14.24 14.77
C SER A 205 14.60 13.93 16.13
N LYS A 206 14.43 12.68 16.60
CA LYS A 206 15.03 12.21 17.85
C LYS A 206 16.57 12.18 17.76
N SER A 207 17.12 11.71 16.65
CA SER A 207 18.58 11.65 16.43
C SER A 207 19.19 13.05 16.28
N LEU A 208 18.54 13.94 15.52
CA LEU A 208 19.02 15.30 15.25
C LEU A 208 18.86 16.25 16.44
N GLY A 209 17.95 15.95 17.37
CA GLY A 209 17.58 16.85 18.47
C GLY A 209 16.77 18.08 18.01
N SER A 210 16.23 18.06 16.79
CA SER A 210 15.38 19.12 16.24
C SER A 210 14.33 18.53 15.28
N LYS A 211 13.32 19.31 14.91
CA LYS A 211 12.19 18.81 14.12
C LYS A 211 12.59 18.54 12.66
N VAL A 212 12.40 17.30 12.23
CA VAL A 212 12.40 16.88 10.82
C VAL A 212 10.96 16.77 10.36
N HIS A 213 10.58 17.47 9.28
CA HIS A 213 9.21 17.45 8.76
C HIS A 213 9.01 16.27 7.79
N PRO A 214 7.94 15.47 7.93
CA PRO A 214 7.70 14.32 7.06
C PRO A 214 7.52 14.73 5.59
N ASN A 215 6.90 15.87 5.30
CA ASN A 215 6.72 16.33 3.93
C ASN A 215 7.90 17.15 3.41
N ASP A 216 8.30 18.17 4.17
CA ASP A 216 9.23 19.20 3.69
C ASP A 216 10.68 18.72 3.68
N HIS A 217 11.00 17.66 4.43
CA HIS A 217 12.35 17.07 4.46
C HIS A 217 12.35 15.64 3.91
N VAL A 218 11.55 14.73 4.49
CA VAL A 218 11.61 13.30 4.11
C VAL A 218 10.96 13.02 2.75
N ASN A 219 9.85 13.68 2.45
CA ASN A 219 9.16 13.57 1.15
C ASN A 219 9.55 14.68 0.16
N GLN A 220 10.63 15.40 0.42
CA GLN A 220 11.00 16.56 -0.37
C GLN A 220 11.31 16.14 -1.81
N GLY A 221 10.66 16.81 -2.77
CA GLY A 221 10.78 16.51 -4.20
C GLY A 221 10.06 15.24 -4.68
N GLN A 222 9.26 14.59 -3.82
CA GLN A 222 8.59 13.32 -4.12
C GLN A 222 7.07 13.47 -4.07
N SER A 223 6.35 12.59 -4.77
CA SER A 223 4.92 12.34 -4.60
C SER A 223 4.66 10.86 -4.31
N SER A 224 3.48 10.53 -3.77
CA SER A 224 3.11 9.12 -3.65
C SER A 224 2.97 8.45 -5.02
N ASN A 225 2.62 9.23 -6.05
CA ASN A 225 2.32 8.72 -7.37
C ASN A 225 3.57 8.24 -8.14
N ASP A 226 4.76 8.68 -7.76
CA ASP A 226 6.06 8.23 -8.25
C ASP A 226 6.74 7.29 -7.26
N VAL A 227 6.64 7.54 -5.94
CA VAL A 227 7.29 6.70 -4.92
C VAL A 227 6.67 5.30 -4.86
N ILE A 228 5.35 5.17 -4.90
CA ILE A 228 4.67 3.87 -4.71
C ILE A 228 4.93 2.93 -5.90
N PRO A 229 4.84 3.35 -7.18
CA PRO A 229 5.27 2.51 -8.29
C PRO A 229 6.75 2.17 -8.26
N SER A 230 7.62 3.11 -7.87
CA SER A 230 9.06 2.86 -7.71
C SER A 230 9.32 1.79 -6.65
N ALA A 231 8.64 1.87 -5.51
CA ALA A 231 8.73 0.90 -4.42
C ALA A 231 8.23 -0.48 -4.86
N LEU A 232 7.17 -0.54 -5.67
CA LEU A 232 6.64 -1.80 -6.20
C LEU A 232 7.65 -2.52 -7.11
N HIS A 233 8.30 -1.77 -8.01
CA HIS A 233 9.32 -2.35 -8.89
C HIS A 233 10.55 -2.79 -8.09
N LEU A 234 11.02 -1.97 -7.17
CA LEU A 234 12.18 -2.28 -6.35
C LEU A 234 11.91 -3.47 -5.43
N SER A 235 10.73 -3.56 -4.81
CA SER A 235 10.37 -4.71 -3.96
C SER A 235 10.31 -6.01 -4.75
N ALA A 236 9.75 -5.97 -5.97
CA ALA A 236 9.71 -7.15 -6.84
C ALA A 236 11.13 -7.60 -7.24
N LEU A 237 12.03 -6.66 -7.56
CA LEU A 237 13.43 -6.98 -7.84
C LEU A 237 14.11 -7.62 -6.63
N LEU A 238 13.93 -7.05 -5.43
CA LEU A 238 14.49 -7.59 -4.19
C LEU A 238 13.99 -9.02 -3.92
N ASP A 239 12.68 -9.26 -4.06
CA ASP A 239 12.12 -10.60 -3.86
C ASP A 239 12.61 -11.61 -4.92
N ILE A 240 12.84 -11.17 -6.16
CA ILE A 240 13.41 -12.02 -7.22
C ILE A 240 14.85 -12.41 -6.88
N GLU A 241 15.70 -11.44 -6.57
CA GLU A 241 17.14 -11.64 -6.34
C GLU A 241 17.43 -12.34 -5.00
N GLU A 242 16.73 -11.97 -3.93
CA GLU A 242 17.03 -12.43 -2.57
C GLU A 242 16.28 -13.71 -2.17
N SER A 243 15.19 -14.06 -2.87
CA SER A 243 14.34 -15.20 -2.51
C SER A 243 14.09 -16.16 -3.67
N LEU A 244 13.57 -15.68 -4.79
CA LEU A 244 13.15 -16.55 -5.89
C LEU A 244 14.34 -17.21 -6.60
N CYS A 245 15.31 -16.44 -7.10
CA CYS A 245 16.46 -16.96 -7.83
C CYS A 245 17.31 -17.95 -7.00
N PRO A 246 17.62 -17.69 -5.71
CA PRO A 246 18.30 -18.67 -4.86
C PRO A 246 17.53 -19.97 -4.63
N SER A 247 16.20 -19.96 -4.81
CA SER A 247 15.33 -21.11 -4.54
C SER A 247 15.04 -21.99 -5.77
N LEU A 248 15.44 -21.56 -6.98
CA LEU A 248 15.27 -22.29 -8.24
C LEU A 248 16.50 -23.14 -8.58
#